data_AF-A0A355V0W1-F1
#
_entry.id   AF-A0A355V0W1-F1
#
_cell.length_a   1.000
_cell.length_b   1.000
_cell.length_c   1.000
_cell.angle_alpha   90.00
_cell.angle_beta   90.00
_cell.angle_gamma   90.00
#
_symmetry.space_group_name_H-M   'P 1'
#
loop_
_entity.id
_entity.type
_entity.pdbx_description
1 polymer ?
#
loop_
_entity_poly.entity_id
_entity_poly.type
_entity_poly.pdbx_seq_one_letter_code
_entity_poly.pdbx_strand_id
1 'polypeptide(L)'
;MKTQMRFQKILSYVTLVIAALCLVFTVSFLTGGMGNVHYYTPLEGGVLNDKINAENFVNASQEFVGTMLILSIVFILVAATLFITASNKRRNYYITNYIAIGVVAAFAIALAVYLFIGVGNVMNLFYNDIAWEAGTNGGKNYADMFNANYPVNKSAANFIIGYALGALVVCTSAVHVLNLVWKIKLMKGEKALLQGGLVKEVA
;
A
#
# COMPACT_ATOMS: atom_id res chain seq x y z
N MET A 1 -13.88 17.82 24.12
CA MET A 1 -12.83 16.85 23.72
C MET A 1 -11.63 17.65 23.24
N LYS A 2 -10.44 17.49 23.85
CA LYS A 2 -9.24 18.28 23.49
C LYS A 2 -8.89 18.05 22.02
N THR A 3 -8.51 19.11 21.29
CA THR A 3 -8.28 19.12 19.83
C THR A 3 -7.45 17.94 19.32
N GLN A 4 -6.38 17.59 20.04
CA GLN A 4 -5.49 16.48 19.70
C GLN A 4 -6.19 15.09 19.73
N MET A 5 -7.14 14.86 20.63
CA MET A 5 -7.92 13.62 20.63
C MET A 5 -8.87 13.54 19.43
N ARG A 6 -9.42 14.68 18.98
CA ARG A 6 -10.28 14.73 17.78
C ARG A 6 -9.46 14.43 16.54
N PHE A 7 -8.30 15.07 16.43
CA PHE A 7 -7.35 14.83 15.34
C PHE A 7 -6.94 13.36 15.23
N GLN A 8 -6.53 12.73 16.34
CA GLN A 8 -6.20 11.30 16.32
C GLN A 8 -7.36 10.44 15.85
N LYS A 9 -8.58 10.70 16.34
CA LYS A 9 -9.74 9.86 15.99
C LYS A 9 -9.98 9.89 14.48
N ILE A 10 -9.91 11.09 13.88
CA ILE A 10 -10.00 11.26 12.42
C ILE A 10 -8.84 10.55 11.73
N LEU A 11 -7.61 10.75 12.20
CA LEU A 11 -6.42 10.11 11.64
C LEU A 11 -6.51 8.58 11.66
N SER A 12 -7.03 7.98 12.73
CA SER A 12 -7.24 6.53 12.83
C SER A 12 -8.23 6.03 11.77
N TYR A 13 -9.35 6.73 11.55
CA TYR A 13 -10.30 6.37 10.48
C TYR A 13 -9.68 6.52 9.10
N VAL A 14 -9.01 7.64 8.84
CA VAL A 14 -8.32 7.86 7.56
C VAL A 14 -7.28 6.76 7.31
N THR A 15 -6.49 6.41 8.32
CA THR A 15 -5.49 5.33 8.21
C THR A 15 -6.12 3.98 7.87
N LEU A 16 -7.26 3.66 8.49
CA LEU A 16 -7.98 2.42 8.20
C LEU A 16 -8.50 2.38 6.76
N VAL A 17 -9.04 3.50 6.27
CA VAL A 17 -9.48 3.62 4.86
C VAL A 17 -8.29 3.42 3.92
N ILE A 18 -7.14 4.02 4.22
CA ILE A 18 -5.93 3.90 3.39
C ILE A 18 -5.41 2.47 3.37
N ALA A 19 -5.42 1.78 4.52
CA ALA A 19 -5.08 0.36 4.59
C ALA A 19 -6.03 -0.50 3.75
N ALA A 20 -7.33 -0.20 3.78
CA ALA A 20 -8.31 -0.87 2.92
C ALA A 20 -8.09 -0.57 1.43
N LEU A 21 -7.71 0.66 1.07
CA LEU A 21 -7.35 1.00 -0.31
C LEU A 21 -6.13 0.22 -0.80
N CYS A 22 -5.16 -0.07 0.06
CA CYS A 22 -4.03 -0.95 -0.30
C CYS A 22 -4.50 -2.36 -0.68
N LEU A 23 -5.47 -2.89 0.06
CA LEU A 23 -6.08 -4.19 -0.24
C LEU A 23 -6.84 -4.15 -1.57
N VAL A 24 -7.68 -3.13 -1.79
CA VAL A 24 -8.42 -2.95 -3.04
C VAL A 24 -7.47 -2.85 -4.23
N PHE A 25 -6.43 -2.03 -4.11
CA PHE A 25 -5.39 -1.89 -5.14
C PHE A 25 -4.74 -3.23 -5.47
N THR A 26 -4.41 -4.02 -4.44
CA THR A 26 -3.79 -5.34 -4.63
C THR A 26 -4.66 -6.25 -5.49
N VAL A 27 -5.97 -6.33 -5.19
CA VAL A 27 -6.91 -7.15 -5.94
C VAL A 27 -7.13 -6.61 -7.37
N SER A 28 -7.06 -5.29 -7.54
CA SER A 28 -7.21 -4.67 -8.87
C SER A 28 -5.91 -4.60 -9.68
N PHE A 29 -4.74 -4.95 -9.12
CA PHE A 29 -3.44 -4.66 -9.73
C PHE A 29 -3.28 -5.30 -11.11
N LEU A 30 -3.60 -6.59 -11.24
CA LEU A 30 -3.52 -7.36 -12.50
C LEU A 30 -4.84 -7.33 -13.30
N THR A 31 -5.59 -6.23 -13.25
CA THR A 31 -6.81 -6.08 -14.06
C THR A 31 -6.56 -5.39 -15.40
N GLY A 32 -7.55 -5.44 -16.30
CA GLY A 32 -7.49 -4.78 -17.60
C GLY A 32 -6.38 -5.32 -18.50
N GLY A 33 -5.65 -4.43 -19.17
CA GLY A 33 -4.62 -4.79 -20.14
C GLY A 33 -3.47 -5.64 -19.57
N MET A 34 -3.14 -5.46 -18.29
CA MET A 34 -2.09 -6.24 -17.63
C MET A 34 -2.52 -7.66 -17.29
N GLY A 35 -3.79 -7.87 -16.95
CA GLY A 35 -4.33 -9.22 -16.74
C GLY A 35 -4.31 -10.06 -18.02
N ASN A 36 -4.45 -9.41 -19.16
CA ASN A 36 -4.40 -10.08 -20.46
C ASN A 36 -2.99 -10.55 -20.84
N VAL A 37 -1.93 -10.08 -20.16
CA VAL A 37 -0.55 -10.50 -20.46
C VAL A 37 -0.37 -12.01 -20.24
N HIS A 38 -1.13 -12.61 -19.31
CA HIS A 38 -1.06 -14.04 -19.03
C HIS A 38 -1.36 -14.91 -20.26
N TYR A 39 -2.24 -14.49 -21.17
CA TYR A 39 -2.57 -15.23 -22.40
C TYR A 39 -1.37 -15.37 -23.36
N TYR A 40 -0.31 -14.58 -23.17
CA TYR A 40 0.91 -14.65 -23.97
C TYR A 40 2.03 -15.46 -23.29
N THR A 41 1.74 -16.09 -22.15
CA THR A 41 2.67 -17.01 -21.48
C THR A 41 2.69 -18.35 -22.22
N PRO A 42 3.87 -18.98 -22.43
CA PRO A 42 3.92 -20.29 -23.05
C PRO A 42 3.09 -21.35 -22.29
N LEU A 43 2.21 -22.08 -23.00
CA LEU A 43 1.71 -23.36 -22.50
C LEU A 43 2.86 -24.37 -22.42
N GLU A 44 2.87 -25.19 -21.37
CA GLU A 44 3.80 -26.30 -21.18
C GLU A 44 3.82 -27.20 -22.44
N GLY A 45 5.00 -27.39 -23.04
CA GLY A 45 5.19 -28.19 -24.26
C GLY A 45 4.99 -27.46 -25.61
N GLY A 46 4.71 -26.15 -25.62
CA GLY A 46 4.55 -25.37 -26.85
C GLY A 46 5.88 -24.88 -27.45
N VAL A 47 5.92 -24.72 -28.78
CA VAL A 47 7.09 -24.25 -29.56
C VAL A 47 7.71 -22.98 -28.95
N LEU A 48 9.02 -23.02 -28.69
CA LEU A 48 9.80 -22.00 -27.96
C LEU A 48 9.92 -20.63 -28.67
N ASN A 49 9.71 -20.58 -29.98
CA ASN A 49 10.33 -19.56 -30.83
C ASN A 49 9.49 -18.33 -31.19
N ASP A 50 8.29 -18.14 -30.63
CA ASP A 50 7.38 -17.06 -31.07
C ASP A 50 6.81 -16.16 -29.96
N LYS A 51 7.36 -16.20 -28.75
CA LYS A 51 6.67 -15.62 -27.58
C LYS A 51 7.29 -14.30 -27.12
N ILE A 52 6.41 -13.35 -26.80
CA ILE A 52 6.72 -11.98 -26.37
C ILE A 52 7.39 -11.86 -24.98
N ASN A 53 7.98 -12.94 -24.46
CA ASN A 53 8.64 -12.98 -23.15
C ASN A 53 7.77 -12.43 -21.99
N ALA A 54 6.55 -12.95 -21.84
CA ALA A 54 5.59 -12.50 -20.82
C ALA A 54 5.77 -13.17 -19.44
N GLU A 55 6.53 -14.25 -19.36
CA GLU A 55 6.61 -15.11 -18.16
C GLU A 55 7.19 -14.37 -16.94
N ASN A 56 8.30 -13.66 -17.12
CA ASN A 56 8.92 -12.89 -16.05
C ASN A 56 7.98 -11.84 -15.45
N PHE A 57 7.24 -11.12 -16.31
CA PHE A 57 6.25 -10.15 -15.87
C PHE A 57 5.13 -10.83 -15.06
N VAL A 58 4.58 -11.94 -15.54
CA VAL A 58 3.49 -12.66 -14.88
C VAL A 58 3.93 -13.19 -13.52
N ASN A 59 5.11 -13.80 -13.44
CA ASN A 59 5.64 -14.37 -12.20
C ASN A 59 5.93 -13.27 -11.17
N ALA A 60 6.65 -12.22 -11.56
CA ALA A 60 6.94 -11.09 -10.68
C ALA A 60 5.68 -10.37 -10.21
N SER A 61 4.67 -10.22 -11.07
CA SER A 61 3.41 -9.60 -10.71
C SER A 61 2.61 -10.43 -9.71
N GLN A 62 2.59 -11.76 -9.88
CA GLN A 62 1.92 -12.66 -8.93
C GLN A 62 2.60 -12.64 -7.55
N GLU A 63 3.93 -12.66 -7.51
CA GLU A 63 4.69 -12.54 -6.26
C GLU A 63 4.43 -11.20 -5.57
N PHE A 64 4.43 -10.11 -6.35
CA PHE A 64 4.10 -8.78 -5.85
C PHE A 64 2.70 -8.74 -5.25
N VAL A 65 1.68 -9.22 -5.97
CA VAL A 65 0.28 -9.26 -5.52
C VAL A 65 0.12 -10.14 -4.28
N GLY A 66 0.72 -11.33 -4.26
CA GLY A 66 0.65 -12.25 -3.12
C GLY A 66 1.21 -11.62 -1.85
N THR A 67 2.37 -10.96 -1.95
CA THR A 67 2.98 -10.27 -0.81
C THR A 67 2.19 -9.02 -0.42
N MET A 68 1.74 -8.21 -1.38
CA MET A 68 0.90 -7.03 -1.12
C MET A 68 -0.42 -7.38 -0.43
N LEU A 69 -0.99 -8.55 -0.74
CA LEU A 69 -2.24 -9.02 -0.13
C LEU A 69 -2.04 -9.23 1.36
N ILE A 70 -0.99 -9.97 1.72
CA ILE A 70 -0.61 -10.23 3.11
C ILE A 70 -0.32 -8.91 3.82
N LEU A 71 0.53 -8.06 3.23
CA LEU A 71 0.90 -6.78 3.85
C LEU A 71 -0.30 -5.84 4.02
N SER A 72 -1.24 -5.82 3.09
CA SER A 72 -2.46 -4.99 3.20
C SER A 72 -3.38 -5.47 4.32
N ILE A 73 -3.55 -6.80 4.46
CA ILE A 73 -4.29 -7.38 5.59
C ILE A 73 -3.62 -7.03 6.92
N VAL A 74 -2.29 -7.20 7.00
CA VAL A 74 -1.53 -6.83 8.20
C VAL A 74 -1.66 -5.32 8.48
N PHE A 75 -1.66 -4.47 7.45
CA PHE A 75 -1.82 -3.03 7.63
C PHE A 75 -3.18 -2.68 8.25
N ILE A 76 -4.26 -3.34 7.81
CA ILE A 76 -5.59 -3.17 8.37
C ILE A 76 -5.60 -3.57 9.84
N LEU A 77 -5.00 -4.72 10.19
CA LEU A 77 -4.91 -5.19 11.58
C LEU A 77 -4.10 -4.22 12.45
N VAL A 78 -2.96 -3.74 11.95
CA VAL A 78 -2.11 -2.76 12.62
C VAL A 78 -2.87 -1.44 12.82
N ALA A 79 -3.59 -0.96 11.80
CA ALA A 79 -4.43 0.24 11.90
C ALA A 79 -5.59 0.06 12.90
N ALA A 80 -6.17 -1.15 12.97
CA ALA A 80 -7.22 -1.48 13.93
C ALA A 80 -6.75 -1.34 15.39
N THR A 81 -5.46 -1.58 15.68
CA THR A 81 -4.90 -1.40 17.02
C THR A 81 -5.04 0.03 17.54
N LEU A 82 -5.10 1.04 16.66
CA LEU A 82 -5.33 2.44 17.04
C LEU A 82 -6.69 2.64 17.73
N PHE A 83 -7.68 1.78 17.48
CA PHE A 83 -9.02 1.83 18.08
C PHE A 83 -9.15 1.05 19.37
N ILE A 84 -8.31 0.02 19.57
CA ILE A 84 -8.33 -0.83 20.77
C ILE A 84 -7.76 -0.08 21.99
N THR A 85 -6.94 0.95 21.75
CA THR A 85 -6.31 1.71 22.83
C THR A 85 -7.31 2.60 23.58
N ALA A 86 -7.27 2.55 24.92
CA ALA A 86 -8.23 3.16 25.84
C ALA A 86 -8.43 4.68 25.63
N SER A 87 -9.34 5.03 24.74
CA SER A 87 -9.61 6.41 24.30
C SER A 87 -10.45 7.23 25.30
N ASN A 88 -10.91 6.59 26.38
CA ASN A 88 -11.88 7.16 27.32
C ASN A 88 -11.24 8.04 28.42
N LYS A 89 -9.95 7.85 28.74
CA LYS A 89 -9.23 8.66 29.73
C LYS A 89 -7.95 9.22 29.13
N ARG A 90 -7.77 10.54 29.20
CA ARG A 90 -6.66 11.30 28.59
C ARG A 90 -5.27 10.74 28.92
N ARG A 91 -5.03 10.37 30.18
CA ARG A 91 -3.70 9.90 30.66
C ARG A 91 -3.35 8.50 30.16
N ASN A 92 -4.32 7.57 30.18
CA ASN A 92 -4.13 6.23 29.62
C ASN A 92 -3.99 6.28 28.10
N TYR A 93 -4.79 7.11 27.44
CA TYR A 93 -4.74 7.35 26.01
C TYR A 93 -3.35 7.80 25.50
N TYR A 94 -2.61 8.61 26.28
CA TYR A 94 -1.27 9.01 25.90
C TYR A 94 -0.29 7.83 25.88
N ILE A 95 -0.34 6.96 26.88
CA ILE A 95 0.59 5.84 27.08
C ILE A 95 0.22 4.65 26.18
N THR A 96 -1.06 4.24 26.15
CA THR A 96 -1.48 3.01 25.45
C THR A 96 -1.46 3.15 23.93
N ASN A 97 -1.73 4.35 23.41
CA ASN A 97 -1.73 4.61 21.96
C ASN A 97 -0.38 5.11 21.43
N TYR A 98 0.64 5.27 22.28
CA TYR A 98 1.97 5.69 21.82
C TYR A 98 2.63 4.60 20.97
N ILE A 99 2.59 3.37 21.47
CA ILE A 99 3.18 2.20 20.80
C ILE A 99 2.45 1.92 19.48
N ALA A 100 1.11 1.94 19.50
CA ALA A 100 0.30 1.70 18.30
C ALA A 100 0.60 2.70 17.16
N ILE A 101 0.74 4.00 17.47
CA ILE A 101 1.15 5.00 16.47
C ILE A 101 2.55 4.69 15.90
N GLY A 102 3.50 4.31 16.76
CA GLY A 102 4.86 3.93 16.32
C GLY A 102 4.86 2.73 15.39
N VAL A 103 4.12 1.68 15.75
CA VAL A 103 3.98 0.46 14.92
C VAL A 103 3.32 0.79 13.58
N VAL A 104 2.24 1.58 13.57
CA VAL A 104 1.55 2.01 12.34
C VAL A 104 2.50 2.81 11.44
N ALA A 105 3.26 3.76 12.01
CA ALA A 105 4.19 4.58 11.24
C ALA A 105 5.31 3.72 10.62
N ALA A 106 5.93 2.83 11.41
CA ALA A 106 6.99 1.95 10.93
C ALA A 106 6.48 0.99 9.85
N PHE A 107 5.30 0.40 10.05
CA PHE A 107 4.69 -0.50 9.06
C PHE A 107 4.35 0.24 7.77
N ALA A 108 3.77 1.44 7.86
CA ALA A 108 3.46 2.26 6.68
C ALA A 108 4.73 2.63 5.89
N ILE A 109 5.85 2.93 6.55
CA ILE A 109 7.14 3.16 5.86
C ILE A 109 7.57 1.91 5.10
N ALA A 110 7.59 0.75 5.76
CA ALA A 110 8.00 -0.52 5.13
C ALA A 110 7.09 -0.87 3.94
N LEU A 111 5.77 -0.72 4.10
CA LEU A 111 4.79 -0.94 3.04
C LEU A 111 5.01 0.02 1.86
N ALA A 112 5.24 1.31 2.12
CA ALA A 112 5.49 2.27 1.05
C ALA A 112 6.74 1.91 0.25
N VAL A 113 7.84 1.56 0.92
CA VAL A 113 9.08 1.11 0.26
C VAL A 113 8.82 -0.10 -0.62
N TYR A 114 8.14 -1.12 -0.09
CA TYR A 114 7.79 -2.32 -0.85
C TYR A 114 6.91 -1.98 -2.06
N LEU A 115 5.93 -1.09 -1.89
CA LEU A 115 5.01 -0.68 -2.96
C LEU A 115 5.76 0.03 -4.09
N PHE A 116 6.65 0.99 -3.79
CA PHE A 116 7.45 1.69 -4.79
C PHE A 116 8.38 0.74 -5.56
N ILE A 117 9.09 -0.14 -4.85
CA ILE A 117 10.02 -1.09 -5.46
C ILE A 117 9.25 -2.11 -6.30
N GLY A 118 8.20 -2.70 -5.75
CA GLY A 118 7.40 -3.73 -6.43
C GLY A 118 6.71 -3.20 -7.68
N VAL A 119 6.05 -2.04 -7.58
CA VAL A 119 5.44 -1.37 -8.76
C VAL A 119 6.51 -1.02 -9.79
N GLY A 120 7.66 -0.48 -9.37
CA GLY A 120 8.76 -0.15 -10.28
C GLY A 120 9.33 -1.36 -11.02
N ASN A 121 9.55 -2.47 -10.32
CA ASN A 121 10.05 -3.71 -10.90
C ASN A 121 9.07 -4.29 -11.93
N VAL A 122 7.79 -4.41 -11.55
CA VAL A 122 6.77 -4.96 -12.46
C VAL A 122 6.56 -4.04 -13.67
N MET A 123 6.59 -2.72 -13.47
CA MET A 123 6.50 -1.75 -14.57
C MET A 123 7.69 -1.88 -15.54
N ASN A 124 8.90 -2.05 -15.01
CA ASN A 124 10.10 -2.25 -15.85
C ASN A 124 9.98 -3.51 -16.71
N LEU A 125 9.53 -4.63 -16.13
CA LEU A 125 9.29 -5.87 -16.88
C LEU A 125 8.20 -5.67 -17.95
N PHE A 126 7.11 -4.99 -17.61
CA PHE A 126 6.01 -4.74 -18.53
C PHE A 126 6.43 -3.95 -19.77
N TYR A 127 7.25 -2.90 -19.60
CA TYR A 127 7.64 -2.05 -20.72
C TYR A 127 8.87 -2.54 -21.48
N ASN A 128 9.84 -3.12 -20.78
CA ASN A 128 11.17 -3.37 -21.34
C ASN A 128 11.48 -4.86 -21.57
N ASP A 129 10.84 -5.78 -20.85
CA ASP A 129 11.11 -7.22 -20.98
C ASP A 129 10.13 -7.92 -21.92
N ILE A 130 8.89 -7.41 -21.98
CA ILE A 130 7.88 -7.91 -22.94
C ILE A 130 8.22 -7.41 -24.35
N ALA A 131 8.48 -8.34 -25.26
CA ALA A 131 8.73 -8.07 -26.68
C ALA A 131 7.42 -7.80 -27.43
N TRP A 132 6.78 -6.67 -27.12
CA TRP A 132 5.48 -6.29 -27.68
C TRP A 132 5.45 -6.28 -29.22
N GLU A 133 6.58 -5.96 -29.86
CA GLU A 133 6.69 -5.88 -31.32
C GLU A 133 6.64 -7.26 -32.00
N ALA A 134 7.18 -8.29 -31.34
CA ALA A 134 7.09 -9.67 -31.82
C ALA A 134 5.65 -10.17 -31.78
N GLY A 135 4.88 -9.76 -30.76
CA GLY A 135 3.46 -10.08 -30.64
C GLY A 135 2.56 -9.37 -31.66
N THR A 136 2.98 -8.22 -32.20
CA THR A 136 2.24 -7.50 -33.25
C THR A 136 2.55 -8.00 -34.66
N ASN A 137 3.76 -8.52 -34.92
CA ASN A 137 4.14 -9.04 -36.24
C ASN A 137 3.84 -10.55 -36.40
N GLY A 138 4.00 -11.35 -35.34
CA GLY A 138 3.49 -12.74 -35.27
C GLY A 138 2.00 -12.82 -34.90
N GLY A 139 1.41 -11.72 -34.44
CA GLY A 139 0.05 -11.60 -33.94
C GLY A 139 -1.07 -11.77 -34.96
N LYS A 140 -0.78 -11.72 -36.27
CA LYS A 140 -1.76 -12.18 -37.26
C LYS A 140 -2.10 -13.64 -36.99
N ASN A 141 -1.11 -14.50 -36.79
CA ASN A 141 -1.37 -15.91 -36.53
C ASN A 141 -1.96 -16.17 -35.12
N TYR A 142 -1.60 -15.42 -34.07
CA TYR A 142 -2.09 -15.70 -32.71
C TYR A 142 -3.47 -15.09 -32.39
N ALA A 143 -3.73 -13.87 -32.88
CA ALA A 143 -5.07 -13.27 -32.80
C ALA A 143 -6.07 -14.06 -33.66
N ASP A 144 -5.62 -14.59 -34.80
CA ASP A 144 -6.42 -15.48 -35.65
C ASP A 144 -6.56 -16.90 -35.03
N MET A 145 -5.54 -17.45 -34.35
CA MET A 145 -5.59 -18.78 -33.70
C MET A 145 -6.51 -18.84 -32.47
N PHE A 146 -6.65 -17.74 -31.72
CA PHE A 146 -7.52 -17.70 -30.53
C PHE A 146 -8.83 -16.92 -30.75
N ASN A 147 -9.13 -16.50 -31.99
CA ASN A 147 -10.43 -15.95 -32.42
C ASN A 147 -10.98 -14.82 -31.52
N ALA A 148 -10.08 -14.12 -30.83
CA ALA A 148 -10.41 -13.12 -29.86
C ALA A 148 -9.49 -11.94 -30.14
N ASN A 149 -10.13 -10.81 -30.46
CA ASN A 149 -9.55 -9.49 -30.41
C ASN A 149 -9.04 -9.22 -28.98
N TYR A 150 -7.93 -9.83 -28.56
CA TYR A 150 -7.30 -9.53 -27.28
C TYR A 150 -6.63 -8.17 -27.46
N PRO A 151 -7.17 -7.09 -26.88
CA PRO A 151 -6.56 -5.79 -27.05
C PRO A 151 -5.20 -5.83 -26.37
N VAL A 152 -4.14 -5.68 -27.17
CA VAL A 152 -2.78 -5.43 -26.70
C VAL A 152 -2.77 -4.03 -26.09
N ASN A 153 -3.28 -3.90 -24.86
CA ASN A 153 -3.43 -2.62 -24.19
C ASN A 153 -2.26 -2.40 -23.22
N LYS A 154 -1.31 -1.56 -23.65
CA LYS A 154 -0.13 -1.13 -22.86
C LYS A 154 -0.47 -0.09 -21.79
N SER A 155 -1.64 -0.19 -21.15
CA SER A 155 -2.11 0.79 -20.18
C SER A 155 -1.23 0.84 -18.94
N ALA A 156 -0.75 2.05 -18.62
CA ALA A 156 0.04 2.33 -17.42
C ALA A 156 -0.80 2.50 -16.13
N ALA A 157 -2.12 2.37 -16.21
CA ALA A 157 -3.04 2.92 -15.21
C ALA A 157 -2.77 2.40 -13.79
N ASN A 158 -2.65 1.08 -13.57
CA ASN A 158 -2.42 0.59 -12.21
C ASN A 158 -0.99 0.85 -11.72
N PHE A 159 0.00 1.08 -12.60
CA PHE A 159 1.31 1.55 -12.15
C PHE A 159 1.22 2.96 -11.57
N ILE A 160 0.51 3.86 -12.27
CA ILE A 160 0.25 5.24 -11.80
C ILE A 160 -0.52 5.21 -10.48
N ILE A 161 -1.59 4.40 -10.39
CA ILE A 161 -2.37 4.23 -9.15
C ILE A 161 -1.48 3.68 -8.03
N GLY A 162 -0.59 2.73 -8.34
CA GLY A 162 0.39 2.20 -7.40
C GLY A 162 1.28 3.31 -6.83
N TYR A 163 1.93 4.10 -7.68
CA TYR A 163 2.75 5.23 -7.22
C TYR A 163 1.96 6.25 -6.40
N ALA A 164 0.73 6.57 -6.81
CA ALA A 164 -0.14 7.48 -6.06
C ALA A 164 -0.51 6.91 -4.68
N LEU A 165 -0.83 5.62 -4.60
CA LEU A 165 -1.09 4.93 -3.34
C LEU A 165 0.16 4.89 -2.45
N GLY A 166 1.34 4.60 -3.02
CA GLY A 166 2.61 4.64 -2.31
C GLY A 166 2.87 6.01 -1.67
N ALA A 167 2.67 7.10 -2.42
CA ALA A 167 2.77 8.46 -1.91
C ALA A 167 1.78 8.72 -0.76
N LEU A 168 0.56 8.19 -0.88
CA LEU A 168 -0.47 8.32 0.14
C LEU A 168 -0.11 7.56 1.43
N VAL A 169 0.51 6.38 1.32
CA VAL A 169 1.04 5.62 2.46
C VAL A 169 2.23 6.34 3.11
N VAL A 170 3.11 7.00 2.33
CA VAL A 170 4.18 7.87 2.87
C VAL A 170 3.60 9.05 3.65
N CYS A 171 2.58 9.73 3.11
CA CYS A 171 1.89 10.81 3.83
C CYS A 171 1.27 10.31 5.14
N THR A 172 0.72 9.09 5.14
CA THR A 172 0.15 8.45 6.33
C THR A 172 1.22 8.27 7.41
N SER A 173 2.39 7.74 7.04
CA SER A 173 3.49 7.55 8.00
C SER A 173 4.00 8.88 8.55
N ALA A 174 4.20 9.89 7.68
CA ALA A 174 4.64 11.23 8.08
C ALA A 174 3.68 11.87 9.08
N VAL A 175 2.37 11.81 8.84
CA VAL A 175 1.36 12.38 9.74
C VAL A 175 1.34 11.64 11.09
N HIS A 176 1.51 10.32 11.11
CA HIS A 176 1.62 9.57 12.37
C HIS A 176 2.88 9.92 13.16
N VAL A 177 4.02 10.13 12.49
CA VAL A 177 5.26 10.59 13.13
C VAL A 177 5.06 11.99 13.73
N LEU A 178 4.49 12.94 12.98
CA LEU A 178 4.21 14.28 13.48
C LEU A 178 3.26 14.25 14.68
N ASN A 179 2.23 13.41 14.61
CA ASN A 179 1.30 13.20 15.70
C ASN A 179 1.97 12.58 16.94
N LEU A 180 2.90 11.64 16.75
CA LEU A 180 3.72 11.08 17.84
C LEU A 180 4.57 12.17 18.52
N VAL A 181 5.22 13.02 17.73
CA VAL A 181 6.02 14.15 18.23
C VAL A 181 5.15 15.13 19.02
N TRP A 182 3.97 15.49 18.49
CA TRP A 182 3.01 16.35 19.20
C TRP A 182 2.61 15.74 20.55
N LYS A 183 2.33 14.43 20.56
CA LYS A 183 1.99 13.68 21.77
C LYS A 183 3.11 13.72 22.82
N ILE A 184 4.36 13.52 22.40
CA ILE A 184 5.53 13.58 23.29
C ILE A 184 5.65 14.96 23.93
N LYS A 185 5.50 16.04 23.16
CA LYS A 185 5.56 17.42 23.67
C LYS A 185 4.48 17.68 24.72
N LEU A 186 3.24 17.23 24.49
CA LEU A 186 2.15 17.36 25.45
C LEU A 186 2.41 16.60 26.75
N MET A 187 2.90 15.35 26.67
CA MET A 187 3.24 14.55 27.85
C MET A 187 4.35 15.20 28.68
N LYS A 188 5.37 15.81 28.05
CA LYS A 188 6.42 16.55 28.75
C LYS A 188 5.86 17.78 29.46
N GLY A 189 5.01 18.56 28.80
CA GLY A 189 4.35 19.73 29.40
C GLY A 189 3.48 19.37 30.60
N GLU A 190 2.70 18.29 30.52
CA GLU A 190 1.91 17.81 31.66
C GLU A 190 2.76 17.37 32.84
N LYS A 191 3.87 16.67 32.59
CA LYS A 191 4.79 16.28 33.66
C LYS A 191 5.41 17.49 34.36
N ALA A 192 5.77 18.53 33.60
CA ALA A 192 6.32 19.77 34.16
C ALA A 192 5.30 20.50 35.05
N LEU A 193 4.04 20.60 34.62
CA LEU A 193 2.96 21.21 35.40
C LEU A 193 2.67 20.44 36.71
N LEU A 194 2.72 19.10 36.67
CA LEU A 194 2.57 18.26 37.85
C LEU A 194 3.74 18.42 38.85
N GLN A 195 4.96 18.58 38.35
CA GLN A 195 6.16 18.79 39.17
C GLN A 195 6.20 20.20 39.77
N GLY A 196 5.67 21.20 39.07
CA GLY A 196 5.62 22.60 39.53
C GLY A 196 4.53 22.91 40.57
N GLY A 197 3.78 21.93 41.07
CA GLY A 197 2.79 22.13 42.15
C GLY A 197 1.50 22.88 41.77
N LEU A 198 1.32 23.27 40.51
CA LEU A 198 0.17 24.06 40.00
C LEU A 198 -1.18 23.31 40.03
N VAL A 199 -1.25 22.10 40.59
CA VAL A 199 -2.48 21.28 40.65
C VAL A 199 -3.30 21.53 41.93
N LYS A 200 -2.83 22.35 42.88
CA LYS A 200 -3.57 22.62 44.12
C LYS A 200 -4.66 23.69 44.04
N GLU A 201 -4.79 24.46 42.95
CA GLU A 201 -5.71 25.63 42.94
C GLU A 201 -6.94 25.53 42.01
N VAL A 202 -7.18 24.39 41.35
CA VAL A 202 -8.40 24.26 40.53
C VAL A 202 -9.03 22.87 40.71
N ALA A 203 -9.48 22.61 41.94
CA ALA A 203 -10.48 21.58 42.23
C ALA A 203 -11.84 22.26 42.41
#